data_AF-A0A4R9H5H2-F1
#
_entry.id   AF-A0A4R9H5H2-F1
#
_cell.length_a   1.000
_cell.length_b   1.000
_cell.length_c   1.000
_cell.angle_alpha   90.00
_cell.angle_beta   90.00
_cell.angle_gamma   90.00
#
_symmetry.space_group_name_H-M   'P 1'
#
loop_
_entity.id
_entity.type
_entity.pdbx_description
1 polymer ?
#
loop_
_entity_poly.entity_id
_entity_poly.type
_entity_poly.pdbx_seq_one_letter_code
_entity_poly.pdbx_strand_id
1 'polypeptide(L)'
;MTMPMFHRMPRKFEEVIGSQGVDEFVGFMNTAFAANKENIVEIVSERFERRLSEEIHAFRSDIKTEIADLRAEFKSDLSELRSEFKSEIAELRADFKMELKQEISDLRSEMNEKFAEVYKLISSQTKWVFGAVVALTGIFSIIVKL
;
A
#
# COMPACT_ATOMS: atom_id res chain seq x y z
N MET A 1 -8.68 -22.31 57.45
CA MET A 1 -8.62 -23.62 58.14
C MET A 1 -7.77 -24.54 57.29
N THR A 2 -6.47 -24.64 57.59
CA THR A 2 -5.54 -25.51 56.84
C THR A 2 -5.78 -26.95 57.26
N MET A 3 -6.19 -27.81 56.32
CA MET A 3 -6.27 -29.24 56.58
C MET A 3 -4.88 -29.76 56.99
N PRO A 4 -4.76 -30.60 58.04
CA PRO A 4 -3.50 -31.23 58.38
C PRO A 4 -3.00 -32.03 57.18
N MET A 5 -1.70 -31.95 56.86
CA MET A 5 -1.10 -32.78 55.81
C MET A 5 -0.67 -34.13 56.40
N PHE A 6 -0.24 -34.14 57.66
CA PHE A 6 0.15 -35.34 58.39
C PHE A 6 -0.87 -35.67 59.48
N HIS A 7 -1.40 -36.89 59.43
CA HIS A 7 -2.43 -37.37 60.35
C HIS A 7 -2.02 -38.59 61.17
N ARG A 8 -0.93 -39.29 60.80
CA ARG A 8 -0.47 -40.51 61.49
C ARG A 8 1.03 -40.68 61.40
N MET A 9 1.63 -41.11 62.51
CA MET A 9 3.01 -41.58 62.58
C MET A 9 3.08 -43.11 62.63
N PRO A 10 4.21 -43.71 62.23
CA PRO A 10 4.44 -45.14 62.39
C PRO A 10 4.37 -45.56 63.87
N ARG A 11 3.77 -46.72 64.18
CA ARG A 11 3.62 -47.22 65.57
C ARG A 11 4.94 -47.31 66.34
N LYS A 12 6.01 -47.75 65.67
CA LYS A 12 7.36 -47.82 66.26
C LYS A 12 7.89 -46.45 66.70
N PHE A 13 7.43 -45.37 66.07
CA PHE A 13 7.81 -44.02 66.44
C PHE A 13 7.07 -43.62 67.72
N GLU A 14 5.76 -43.88 67.79
CA GLU A 14 4.94 -43.63 68.98
C GLU A 14 5.42 -44.39 70.21
N GLU A 15 5.86 -45.64 70.06
CA GLU A 15 6.44 -46.44 71.16
C GLU A 15 7.74 -45.83 71.72
N VAL A 16 8.50 -45.10 70.91
CA VAL A 16 9.83 -44.55 71.29
C VAL A 16 9.72 -43.17 71.95
N ILE A 17 8.83 -42.31 71.45
CA ILE A 17 8.70 -40.91 71.92
C ILE A 17 7.43 -40.64 72.74
N GLY A 18 6.54 -41.62 72.87
CA GLY A 18 5.26 -41.49 73.54
C GLY A 18 4.20 -40.76 72.70
N SER A 19 2.93 -40.92 73.06
CA SER A 19 1.79 -40.31 72.36
C SER A 19 1.86 -38.78 72.34
N GLN A 20 2.24 -38.16 73.47
CA GLN A 20 2.39 -36.71 73.56
C GLN A 20 3.48 -36.17 72.62
N GLY A 21 4.62 -36.87 72.52
CA GLY A 21 5.70 -36.48 71.61
C GLY A 21 5.30 -36.61 70.13
N VAL A 22 4.45 -37.59 69.79
CA VAL A 22 3.88 -37.73 68.44
C VAL A 22 2.97 -36.55 68.10
N ASP A 23 2.10 -36.13 69.02
CA ASP A 23 1.18 -35.01 68.79
C ASP A 23 1.94 -33.68 68.61
N GLU A 24 2.95 -33.42 69.44
CA GLU A 24 3.82 -32.24 69.30
C GLU A 24 4.59 -32.25 67.98
N PHE A 25 5.13 -33.41 67.58
CA PHE A 25 5.83 -33.56 66.31
C PHE A 25 4.91 -33.37 65.10
N VAL A 26 3.72 -33.96 65.12
CA VAL A 26 2.72 -33.79 64.05
C VAL A 26 2.29 -32.32 63.96
N GLY A 27 2.12 -31.64 65.09
CA GLY A 27 1.86 -30.21 65.14
C GLY A 27 2.98 -29.39 64.48
N PHE A 28 4.23 -29.62 64.90
CA PHE A 28 5.41 -28.98 64.31
C PHE A 28 5.50 -29.21 62.80
N MET A 29 5.36 -30.45 62.34
CA MET A 29 5.45 -30.78 60.91
C MET A 29 4.32 -30.11 60.12
N ASN A 30 3.08 -30.15 60.61
CA ASN A 30 1.97 -29.49 59.95
C ASN A 30 2.18 -27.97 59.85
N THR A 31 2.72 -27.32 60.88
CA THR A 31 3.06 -25.88 60.83
C THR A 31 4.21 -25.59 59.85
N ALA A 32 5.29 -26.38 59.88
CA ALA A 32 6.42 -26.21 58.98
C ALA A 32 6.02 -26.42 57.51
N PHE A 33 5.23 -27.45 57.22
CA PHE A 33 4.72 -27.69 55.87
C PHE A 33 3.70 -26.65 55.41
N ALA A 34 2.84 -26.14 56.30
CA ALA A 34 1.92 -25.07 55.98
C ALA A 34 2.67 -23.79 55.57
N ALA A 35 3.67 -23.38 56.37
CA ALA A 35 4.52 -22.24 56.05
C ALA A 35 5.31 -22.45 54.74
N ASN A 36 5.84 -23.66 54.52
CA ASN A 36 6.55 -23.97 53.27
C ASN A 36 5.62 -23.93 52.04
N LYS A 37 4.37 -24.41 52.17
CA LYS A 37 3.38 -24.33 51.09
C LYS A 37 3.07 -22.87 50.74
N GLU A 38 2.90 -22.02 51.75
CA GLU A 38 2.65 -20.58 51.57
C GLU A 38 3.81 -19.91 50.82
N ASN A 39 5.05 -20.13 51.28
CA ASN A 39 6.25 -19.63 50.59
C ASN A 39 6.36 -20.11 49.14
N ILE A 40 6.05 -21.39 48.86
CA ILE A 40 6.09 -21.91 47.48
C ILE A 40 5.02 -21.23 46.61
N VAL A 41 3.80 -21.07 47.14
CA VAL A 41 2.71 -20.41 46.41
C VAL A 41 3.08 -18.96 46.11
N GLU A 42 3.66 -18.24 47.07
CA GLU A 42 4.16 -16.87 46.88
C GLU A 42 5.23 -16.82 45.78
N ILE A 43 6.30 -17.61 45.88
CA ILE A 43 7.40 -17.64 44.90
C ILE A 43 6.88 -17.98 43.49
N VAL A 44 5.97 -18.94 43.38
CA VAL A 44 5.41 -19.34 42.08
C VAL A 44 4.54 -18.23 41.52
N SER A 45 3.74 -17.56 42.35
CA SER A 45 2.87 -16.46 41.94
C SER A 45 3.69 -15.27 41.46
N GLU A 46 4.69 -14.85 42.23
CA GLU A 46 5.61 -13.77 41.83
C GLU A 46 6.35 -14.08 40.53
N ARG A 47 6.87 -15.31 40.38
CA ARG A 47 7.54 -15.72 39.14
C ARG A 47 6.58 -15.73 37.96
N PHE A 48 5.36 -16.19 38.16
CA PHE A 48 4.34 -16.20 37.12
C PHE A 48 3.97 -14.78 36.69
N GLU A 49 3.68 -13.90 37.65
CA GLU A 49 3.35 -12.49 37.39
C GLU A 49 4.48 -11.75 36.68
N ARG A 50 5.73 -11.94 37.14
CA ARG A 50 6.90 -11.35 36.49
C ARG A 50 7.05 -11.82 35.05
N ARG A 51 6.98 -13.13 34.79
CA ARG A 51 7.10 -13.66 33.42
C ARG A 51 5.96 -13.18 32.54
N LEU A 52 4.73 -13.17 33.07
CA LEU A 52 3.57 -12.66 32.34
C LEU A 52 3.73 -11.19 31.97
N SER A 53 4.23 -10.37 32.90
CA SER A 53 4.51 -8.95 32.64
C SER A 53 5.59 -8.78 31.57
N GLU A 54 6.69 -9.52 31.66
CA GLU A 54 7.79 -9.50 30.67
C GLU A 54 7.29 -9.87 29.26
N GLU A 55 6.54 -10.98 29.14
CA GLU A 55 5.96 -11.43 27.86
C GLU A 55 4.97 -10.41 27.28
N ILE A 56 4.11 -9.82 28.11
CA ILE A 56 3.18 -8.76 27.67
C ILE A 56 3.94 -7.54 27.17
N HIS A 57 5.02 -7.14 27.86
CA HIS A 57 5.84 -6.01 27.44
C HIS A 57 6.58 -6.29 26.13
N ALA A 58 7.14 -7.49 25.97
CA ALA A 58 7.79 -7.93 24.73
C ALA A 58 6.78 -7.94 23.57
N PHE A 59 5.64 -8.60 23.74
CA PHE A 59 4.59 -8.67 22.73
C PHE A 59 4.07 -7.28 22.31
N ARG A 60 3.89 -6.36 23.28
CA ARG A 60 3.48 -4.99 22.99
C ARG A 60 4.55 -4.21 22.21
N SER A 61 5.83 -4.46 22.52
CA SER A 61 6.94 -3.87 21.78
C SER A 61 6.98 -4.38 20.35
N ASP A 62 6.84 -5.68 20.15
CA ASP A 62 6.86 -6.32 18.83
C ASP A 62 5.74 -5.80 17.94
N ILE A 63 4.49 -5.77 18.45
CA ILE A 63 3.36 -5.19 17.70
C ILE A 63 3.62 -3.72 17.34
N LYS A 64 4.21 -2.94 18.25
CA LYS A 64 4.49 -1.53 17.97
C LYS A 64 5.51 -1.38 16.84
N THR A 65 6.51 -2.24 16.79
CA THR A 65 7.52 -2.30 15.72
C THR A 65 6.87 -2.71 14.40
N GLU A 66 6.11 -3.81 14.38
CA GLU A 66 5.40 -4.28 13.18
C GLU A 66 4.45 -3.21 12.60
N ILE A 67 3.71 -2.50 13.46
CA ILE A 67 2.85 -1.39 13.03
C ILE A 67 3.68 -0.22 12.44
N ALA A 68 4.86 0.05 13.00
CA ALA A 68 5.73 1.11 12.49
C ALA A 68 6.30 0.74 11.12
N ASP A 69 6.73 -0.51 10.96
CA ASP A 69 7.28 -1.04 9.72
C ASP A 69 6.22 -1.06 8.62
N LEU A 70 5.02 -1.59 8.88
CA LEU A 70 3.89 -1.55 7.94
C LEU A 70 3.51 -0.13 7.53
N ARG A 71 3.56 0.84 8.44
CA ARG A 71 3.32 2.26 8.11
C ARG A 71 4.41 2.83 7.21
N ALA A 72 5.66 2.42 7.41
CA ALA A 72 6.78 2.86 6.58
C ALA A 72 6.67 2.27 5.17
N GLU A 73 6.39 0.97 5.05
CA GLU A 73 6.12 0.29 3.78
C GLU A 73 4.98 0.95 3.02
N PHE A 74 3.81 1.10 3.65
CA PHE A 74 2.66 1.74 3.01
C PHE A 74 2.93 3.17 2.53
N LYS A 75 3.74 3.93 3.27
CA LYS A 75 4.14 5.28 2.86
C LYS A 75 5.10 5.25 1.66
N SER A 76 5.98 4.26 1.60
CA SER A 76 6.88 4.05 0.46
C SER A 76 6.06 3.72 -0.79
N ASP A 77 5.18 2.72 -0.70
CA ASP A 77 4.34 2.27 -1.82
C ASP A 77 3.45 3.42 -2.34
N LEU A 78 2.86 4.22 -1.45
CA LEU A 78 2.07 5.38 -1.85
C LEU A 78 2.91 6.45 -2.58
N SER A 79 4.16 6.63 -2.18
CA SER A 79 5.08 7.57 -2.82
C SER A 79 5.49 7.08 -4.21
N GLU A 80 5.76 5.78 -4.34
CA GLU A 80 6.10 5.13 -5.60
C GLU A 80 4.94 5.22 -6.59
N LEU A 81 3.74 4.79 -6.17
CA LEU A 81 2.52 4.86 -6.99
C LEU A 81 2.21 6.30 -7.45
N ARG A 82 2.43 7.29 -6.58
CA ARG A 82 2.24 8.70 -6.96
C ARG A 82 3.27 9.16 -8.00
N SER A 83 4.49 8.66 -7.94
CA SER A 83 5.54 8.95 -8.91
C SER A 83 5.22 8.32 -10.26
N GLU A 84 4.84 7.04 -10.27
CA GLU A 84 4.41 6.31 -11.46
C GLU A 84 3.25 7.01 -12.16
N PHE A 85 2.18 7.32 -11.42
CA PHE A 85 1.01 8.01 -11.96
C PHE A 85 1.36 9.38 -12.57
N LYS A 86 2.30 10.12 -11.96
CA LYS A 86 2.77 11.39 -12.51
C LYS A 86 3.56 11.19 -13.81
N SER A 87 4.36 10.13 -13.90
CA SER A 87 5.10 9.76 -15.12
C SER A 87 4.12 9.41 -16.24
N GLU A 88 3.15 8.53 -15.96
CA GLU A 88 2.14 8.12 -16.94
C GLU A 88 1.34 9.32 -17.47
N ILE A 89 0.94 10.26 -16.61
CA ILE A 89 0.28 11.50 -17.06
C ILE A 89 1.20 12.34 -17.95
N ALA A 90 2.50 12.41 -17.65
CA ALA A 90 3.44 13.17 -18.45
C ALA A 90 3.66 12.54 -19.83
N GLU A 91 3.75 11.21 -19.88
CA GLU A 91 3.84 10.42 -21.12
C GLU A 91 2.58 10.58 -21.97
N LEU A 92 1.39 10.38 -21.39
CA LEU A 92 0.11 10.58 -22.11
C LEU A 92 -0.03 12.00 -22.67
N ARG A 93 0.42 13.02 -21.93
CA ARG A 93 0.42 14.42 -22.42
C ARG A 93 1.41 14.63 -23.56
N ALA A 94 2.56 13.97 -23.52
CA ALA A 94 3.56 14.06 -24.57
C ALA A 94 3.06 13.40 -25.85
N ASP A 95 2.51 12.20 -25.73
CA ASP A 95 1.93 11.43 -26.84
C ASP A 95 0.79 12.21 -27.49
N PHE A 96 -0.17 12.68 -26.70
CA PHE A 96 -1.29 13.48 -27.21
C PHE A 96 -0.83 14.75 -27.93
N LYS A 97 0.20 15.43 -27.41
CA LYS A 97 0.76 16.63 -28.05
C LYS A 97 1.47 16.30 -29.35
N MET A 98 2.13 15.14 -29.43
CA MET A 98 2.80 14.68 -30.64
C MET A 98 1.78 14.32 -31.72
N GLU A 99 0.75 13.57 -31.36
CA GLU A 99 -0.35 13.19 -32.25
C GLU A 99 -1.07 14.42 -32.81
N LEU A 100 -1.46 15.37 -31.95
CA LEU A 100 -2.08 16.63 -32.41
C LEU A 100 -1.18 17.43 -33.34
N LYS A 101 0.13 17.49 -33.09
CA LYS A 101 1.07 18.18 -33.99
C LYS A 101 1.14 17.48 -35.35
N GLN A 102 1.12 16.15 -35.36
CA GLN A 102 1.13 15.37 -36.57
C GLN A 102 -0.16 15.61 -37.37
N GLU A 103 -1.33 15.51 -36.74
CA GLU A 103 -2.62 15.79 -37.39
C GLU A 103 -2.69 17.21 -37.96
N ILE A 104 -2.22 18.23 -37.21
CA ILE A 104 -2.17 19.61 -37.72
C ILE A 104 -1.22 19.74 -38.91
N SER A 105 -0.08 19.03 -38.89
CA SER A 105 0.87 19.04 -40.01
C SER A 105 0.25 18.40 -41.25
N ASP A 106 -0.42 17.27 -41.08
CA ASP A 106 -1.05 16.53 -42.16
C ASP A 106 -2.20 17.33 -42.77
N LEU A 107 -3.07 17.92 -41.95
CA LEU A 107 -4.14 18.83 -42.39
C LEU A 107 -3.59 20.05 -43.15
N ARG A 108 -2.48 20.63 -42.71
CA ARG A 108 -1.83 21.75 -43.43
C ARG A 108 -1.27 21.29 -44.78
N SER A 109 -0.69 20.10 -44.85
CA SER A 109 -0.20 19.54 -46.11
C SER A 109 -1.34 19.32 -47.09
N GLU A 110 -2.42 18.67 -46.66
CA GLU A 110 -3.60 18.42 -47.47
C GLU A 110 -4.24 19.74 -47.95
N MET A 111 -4.36 20.73 -47.08
CA MET A 111 -4.89 22.04 -47.44
C MET A 111 -4.02 22.75 -48.49
N ASN A 112 -2.69 22.69 -48.37
CA ASN A 112 -1.77 23.26 -49.35
C ASN A 112 -1.87 22.56 -50.71
N GLU A 113 -2.02 21.24 -50.72
CA GLU A 113 -2.25 20.46 -51.93
C GLU A 113 -3.56 20.87 -52.61
N LYS A 114 -4.65 20.98 -51.84
CA LYS A 114 -5.95 21.44 -52.35
C LYS A 114 -5.90 22.88 -52.88
N PHE A 115 -5.20 23.79 -52.21
CA PHE A 115 -5.00 25.14 -52.75
C PHE A 115 -4.20 25.13 -54.05
N ALA A 116 -3.14 24.33 -54.14
CA ALA A 116 -2.36 24.20 -55.37
C ALA A 116 -3.20 23.63 -56.54
N GLU A 117 -4.08 22.67 -56.25
CA GLU A 117 -5.05 22.12 -57.21
C GLU A 117 -6.02 23.21 -57.70
N VAL A 118 -6.59 24.00 -56.78
CA VAL A 118 -7.47 25.13 -57.11
C VAL A 118 -6.74 26.18 -57.96
N TYR A 119 -5.50 26.54 -57.61
CA TYR A 119 -4.69 27.49 -58.41
C TYR A 119 -4.46 26.98 -59.84
N LYS A 120 -4.19 25.69 -60.02
CA LYS A 120 -4.06 25.09 -61.36
C LYS A 120 -5.37 25.17 -62.15
N LEU A 121 -6.50 24.87 -61.51
CA LEU A 121 -7.82 24.96 -62.15
C LEU A 121 -8.14 26.39 -62.58
N ILE A 122 -7.92 27.37 -61.69
CA ILE A 122 -8.13 28.80 -62.00
C ILE A 122 -7.23 29.22 -63.16
N SER A 123 -5.93 28.90 -63.11
CA SER A 123 -5.00 29.26 -64.21
C SER A 123 -5.42 28.67 -65.55
N SER A 124 -5.88 27.41 -65.55
CA SER A 124 -6.42 26.77 -66.75
C SER A 124 -7.66 27.49 -67.26
N GLN A 125 -8.63 27.78 -66.38
CA GLN A 125 -9.83 28.53 -66.73
C GLN A 125 -9.50 29.93 -67.26
N THR A 126 -8.59 30.68 -66.63
CA THR A 126 -8.17 32.02 -67.09
C THR A 126 -7.60 32.00 -68.51
N LYS A 127 -6.80 30.98 -68.86
CA LYS A 127 -6.27 30.81 -70.22
C LYS A 127 -7.38 30.64 -71.25
N TRP A 128 -8.37 29.79 -70.95
CA TRP A 128 -9.51 29.55 -71.84
C TRP A 128 -10.41 30.78 -71.97
N VAL A 129 -10.69 31.47 -70.86
CA VAL A 129 -11.47 32.73 -70.86
C VAL A 129 -10.77 33.80 -71.69
N PHE A 130 -9.46 33.98 -71.53
CA PHE A 130 -8.70 34.95 -72.31
C PHE A 130 -8.78 34.65 -73.82
N GLY A 131 -8.59 33.38 -74.21
CA GLY A 131 -8.73 32.96 -75.60
C GLY A 131 -10.13 33.27 -76.18
N ALA A 132 -11.19 33.00 -75.41
CA ALA A 132 -12.57 33.28 -75.84
C ALA A 132 -12.82 34.79 -76.02
N VAL A 133 -12.33 35.63 -75.11
CA VAL A 133 -12.46 37.10 -75.20
C VAL A 133 -11.75 37.64 -76.44
N VAL A 134 -10.52 37.17 -76.72
CA VAL A 134 -9.77 37.54 -77.94
C VAL A 134 -10.52 37.11 -79.21
N ALA A 135 -11.09 35.91 -79.23
CA ALA A 135 -11.88 35.43 -80.37
C ALA A 135 -13.13 36.29 -80.60
N LEU A 136 -13.90 36.60 -79.55
CA LEU A 136 -15.11 37.43 -79.64
C LEU A 136 -14.82 38.86 -80.14
N THR A 137 -13.74 39.48 -79.65
CA THR A 137 -13.33 40.82 -80.12
C THR A 137 -12.89 40.82 -81.58
N GLY A 138 -12.17 39.77 -82.02
CA GLY A 138 -11.83 39.57 -83.43
C GLY A 138 -13.06 39.46 -84.34
N ILE A 139 -14.05 38.64 -83.94
CA ILE A 139 -15.32 38.48 -84.67
C ILE A 139 -16.07 39.82 -84.75
N PHE A 140 -16.19 40.55 -83.64
CA PHE A 140 -16.84 41.87 -83.62
C PHE A 140 -16.19 42.86 -84.60
N SER A 141 -14.86 42.89 -84.66
CA SER A 141 -14.14 43.77 -85.59
C SER A 141 -14.40 43.44 -87.06
N ILE A 142 -14.69 42.17 -87.40
CA ILE A 142 -15.04 41.76 -88.76
C ILE A 142 -16.46 42.24 -89.08
N ILE A 143 -17.41 42.02 -88.17
CA ILE A 143 -18.82 42.41 -88.35
C ILE A 143 -18.95 43.93 -88.56
N VAL A 144 -18.21 44.76 -87.83
CA VAL A 144 -18.27 46.22 -87.95
C VAL A 144 -17.67 46.75 -89.27
N LYS A 145 -16.80 45.98 -89.93
CA LYS A 145 -16.13 46.36 -91.19
C LYS A 145 -16.83 45.84 -92.45
N LEU A 146 -17.81 44.94 -92.30
CA LEU A 146 -18.70 44.46 -93.35
C LEU A 146 -19.88 45.42 -93.51
#